data_AF-A0A7C1I9B6-F1
#
_entry.id   AF-A0A7C1I9B6-F1
#
_cell.length_a   1.000
_cell.length_b   1.000
_cell.length_c   1.000
_cell.angle_alpha   90.00
_cell.angle_beta   90.00
_cell.angle_gamma   90.00
#
_symmetry.space_group_name_H-M   'P 1'
#
loop_
_entity.id
_entity.type
_entity.pdbx_description
1 polymer ?
#
loop_
_entity_poly.entity_id
_entity_poly.type
_entity_poly.pdbx_seq_one_letter_code
_entity_poly.pdbx_strand_id
1 'polypeptide(L)'
;MKRKGLSPGKIVWSRFIKNPLSIIGVIFILIAFIVSFLGYVIAPDKTTNSNTQILEIATEPPGFRVSFLRVRQNKPRPEKSKLLSYLTGADDPFQSVPIDSIWFEEGKVYI
;
A
#
# COMPACT_ATOMS: atom_id res chain seq x y z
N MET A 1 -22.43 17.02 -53.26
CA MET A 1 -21.72 17.21 -51.97
C MET A 1 -22.00 16.00 -51.06
N LYS A 2 -21.09 15.02 -50.98
CA LYS A 2 -21.30 13.77 -50.21
C LYS A 2 -21.29 14.09 -48.70
N ARG A 3 -22.44 13.93 -48.02
CA ARG A 3 -22.47 13.90 -46.55
C ARG A 3 -21.72 12.66 -46.10
N LYS A 4 -20.47 12.81 -45.64
CA LYS A 4 -19.77 11.72 -44.96
C LYS A 4 -20.55 11.40 -43.69
N GLY A 5 -21.32 10.31 -43.70
CA GLY A 5 -21.95 9.80 -42.49
C GLY A 5 -20.87 9.54 -41.45
N LEU A 6 -21.02 10.12 -40.26
CA LEU A 6 -20.12 9.84 -39.15
C LEU A 6 -20.24 8.36 -38.81
N SER A 7 -19.11 7.70 -38.53
CA SER A 7 -19.15 6.30 -38.11
C SER A 7 -19.96 6.16 -36.81
N PRO A 8 -20.70 5.06 -36.62
CA PRO A 8 -21.47 4.84 -35.40
C PRO A 8 -20.66 5.04 -34.12
N GLY A 9 -19.40 4.59 -34.09
CA GLY A 9 -18.49 4.79 -32.97
C GLY A 9 -18.21 6.27 -32.68
N LYS A 10 -18.04 7.11 -33.71
CA LYS A 10 -17.83 8.55 -33.53
C LYS A 10 -19.06 9.26 -32.98
N ILE A 11 -20.26 8.79 -33.32
CA ILE A 11 -21.53 9.31 -32.77
C ILE A 11 -21.65 8.94 -31.29
N VAL A 12 -21.38 7.68 -30.94
CA VAL A 12 -21.42 7.19 -29.55
C VAL A 12 -20.38 7.93 -28.70
N TRP A 13 -19.14 8.06 -29.18
CA TRP A 13 -18.07 8.80 -28.50
C TRP A 13 -18.44 10.27 -28.26
N SER A 14 -19.04 10.93 -29.25
CA SER A 14 -19.49 12.32 -29.11
C SER A 14 -20.60 12.46 -28.06
N ARG A 15 -21.55 11.50 -27.99
CA ARG A 15 -22.61 11.49 -26.97
C ARG A 15 -22.05 11.19 -25.57
N PHE A 16 -21.10 10.27 -25.49
CA PHE A 16 -20.44 9.88 -24.24
C PHE A 16 -19.70 11.05 -23.58
N ILE A 17 -18.86 11.76 -24.35
CA ILE A 17 -18.10 12.90 -23.81
C ILE A 17 -19.01 14.08 -23.44
N LYS A 18 -20.13 14.27 -24.14
CA LYS A 18 -21.10 15.33 -23.83
C LYS A 18 -21.95 15.05 -22.59
N ASN A 19 -21.95 13.81 -22.08
CA ASN A 19 -22.71 13.45 -20.90
C ASN A 19 -21.85 13.65 -19.64
N PRO A 20 -22.19 14.61 -18.75
CA PRO A 20 -21.40 14.88 -17.55
C PRO A 20 -21.32 13.68 -16.60
N LEU A 21 -22.40 12.89 -16.51
CA LEU A 21 -22.43 11.71 -15.64
C LEU A 21 -21.45 10.62 -16.12
N SER A 22 -21.33 10.46 -17.44
CA SER A 22 -20.36 9.54 -18.04
C SER A 22 -18.92 9.96 -17.76
N ILE A 23 -18.62 11.26 -17.87
CA ILE A 23 -17.29 11.80 -17.55
C ILE A 23 -16.95 11.65 -16.07
N ILE A 24 -17.90 11.93 -15.16
CA ILE A 24 -17.70 11.73 -13.72
C ILE A 24 -17.37 10.27 -13.41
N GLY A 25 -18.08 9.31 -14.02
CA GLY A 25 -17.78 7.89 -13.87
C GLY A 25 -16.37 7.52 -14.34
N VAL A 26 -15.93 8.06 -15.49
CA VAL A 26 -14.56 7.86 -15.98
C VAL A 26 -13.53 8.43 -15.02
N ILE A 27 -13.74 9.65 -14.52
CA ILE A 27 -12.84 10.29 -13.56
C ILE A 27 -12.77 9.46 -12.27
N PHE A 28 -13.90 8.98 -11.77
CA PHE A 28 -13.94 8.13 -10.58
C PHE A 28 -13.15 6.84 -10.76
N ILE A 29 -13.34 6.14 -11.89
CA ILE A 29 -12.59 4.92 -12.22
C ILE A 29 -11.09 5.22 -12.33
N LEU A 30 -10.73 6.35 -12.96
CA LEU A 30 -9.34 6.76 -13.10
C LEU A 30 -8.69 7.04 -11.73
N ILE A 31 -9.39 7.72 -10.82
CA ILE A 31 -8.91 7.96 -9.46
C ILE A 31 -8.74 6.65 -8.72
N ALA A 32 -9.74 5.76 -8.76
CA ALA A 32 -9.67 4.44 -8.12
C ALA A 32 -8.49 3.61 -8.66
N PHE A 33 -8.25 3.66 -9.97
CA PHE A 33 -7.11 3.00 -10.60
C PHE A 33 -5.77 3.58 -10.10
N ILE A 34 -5.64 4.91 -10.03
CA ILE A 34 -4.43 5.57 -9.52
C ILE A 34 -4.18 5.20 -8.07
N VAL A 35 -5.21 5.23 -7.22
CA VAL A 35 -5.12 4.86 -5.80
C VAL A 35 -4.71 3.40 -5.65
N SER A 36 -5.30 2.49 -6.44
CA SER A 36 -4.94 1.07 -6.44
C SER A 36 -3.49 0.85 -6.88
N PHE A 37 -3.05 1.53 -7.94
CA PHE A 37 -1.68 1.41 -8.45
C PHE A 37 -0.64 2.00 -7.47
N LEU A 38 -0.98 3.11 -6.81
CA LEU A 38 -0.12 3.78 -5.83
C LEU A 38 -0.32 3.27 -4.40
N GLY A 39 -1.10 2.21 -4.18
CA GLY A 39 -1.48 1.74 -2.85
C GLY A 39 -0.27 1.52 -1.93
N TYR A 40 0.77 0.84 -2.41
CA TYR A 40 2.01 0.60 -1.66
C TYR A 40 2.86 1.86 -1.41
N VAL A 41 2.68 2.90 -2.22
CA VAL A 41 3.39 4.20 -2.04
C VAL A 41 2.68 5.05 -1.00
N ILE A 42 1.35 4.98 -0.96
CA ILE A 42 0.49 5.78 -0.07
C ILE A 42 0.39 5.11 1.31
N ALA A 43 0.36 3.78 1.36
CA ALA A 43 0.24 3.04 2.61
C ALA A 43 1.42 3.34 3.56
N PRO A 44 1.16 3.55 4.85
CA PRO A 44 2.22 3.73 5.83
C PRO A 44 3.05 2.46 6.04
N ASP A 45 2.49 1.29 5.69
CA ASP A 45 3.14 -0.01 5.76
C ASP A 45 3.72 -0.42 4.40
N LYS A 46 5.06 -0.47 4.33
CA LYS A 46 5.84 -0.81 3.14
C LYS A 46 6.18 -2.30 3.03
N THR A 47 5.69 -3.13 3.94
CA THR A 47 5.90 -4.58 3.87
C THR A 47 5.15 -5.20 2.69
N THR A 48 5.58 -6.38 2.27
CA THR A 48 4.87 -7.14 1.24
C THR A 48 3.40 -7.33 1.68
N ASN A 49 2.46 -6.93 0.82
CA ASN A 49 1.01 -6.89 1.10
C ASN A 49 0.56 -6.00 2.28
N SER A 50 1.39 -5.08 2.78
CA SER A 50 1.06 -4.20 3.91
C SER A 50 0.50 -4.98 5.10
N ASN A 51 1.20 -6.06 5.46
CA ASN A 51 0.74 -7.05 6.43
C ASN A 51 1.56 -7.03 7.73
N THR A 52 2.07 -5.86 8.11
CA THR A 52 2.71 -5.67 9.42
C THR A 52 1.61 -5.67 10.49
N GLN A 53 1.45 -6.81 11.17
CA GLN A 53 0.52 -6.95 12.28
C GLN A 53 1.30 -7.15 13.58
N ILE A 54 0.98 -6.34 14.60
CA ILE A 54 1.54 -6.44 15.96
C ILE A 54 0.36 -6.67 16.88
N LEU A 55 0.14 -7.93 17.28
CA LEU A 55 -1.05 -8.32 18.04
C LEU A 55 -1.05 -7.71 19.45
N GLU A 56 0.13 -7.53 20.02
CA GLU A 56 0.38 -7.07 21.38
C GLU A 56 -0.17 -5.65 21.62
N ILE A 57 -0.28 -4.83 20.57
CA ILE A 57 -0.85 -3.46 20.64
C ILE A 57 -2.24 -3.36 19.99
N ALA A 58 -2.81 -4.47 19.52
CA ALA A 58 -4.05 -4.43 18.74
C ALA A 58 -5.27 -3.96 19.56
N THR A 59 -5.21 -4.04 20.89
CA THR A 59 -6.25 -3.60 21.82
C THR A 59 -6.00 -2.21 22.42
N GLU A 60 -4.87 -1.58 22.09
CA GLU A 60 -4.50 -0.27 22.64
C GLU A 60 -5.25 0.88 21.94
N PRO A 61 -5.54 1.98 22.65
CA PRO A 61 -6.26 3.11 22.09
C PRO A 61 -5.41 3.88 21.05
N PRO A 62 -6.06 4.55 20.07
CA PRO A 62 -5.36 5.44 19.14
C PRO A 62 -4.55 6.52 19.90
N GLY A 63 -3.30 6.73 19.50
CA GLY A 63 -2.38 7.68 20.16
C GLY A 63 -1.53 7.08 21.28
N PHE A 64 -1.69 5.79 21.58
CA PHE A 64 -0.80 5.03 22.46
C PHE A 64 0.67 5.09 21.99
N ARG A 65 1.60 5.02 22.95
CA ARG A 65 3.04 5.05 22.69
C ARG A 65 3.71 3.89 23.41
N VAL A 66 4.50 3.12 22.66
CA VAL A 66 5.29 2.01 23.17
C VAL A 66 6.67 1.98 22.51
N SER A 67 7.64 1.44 23.22
CA SER A 67 8.97 1.19 22.69
C SER A 67 9.00 -0.13 21.93
N PHE A 68 9.65 -0.16 20.77
CA PHE A 68 9.81 -1.39 19.99
C PHE A 68 11.25 -1.86 20.00
N LEU A 69 11.47 -3.12 20.38
CA LEU A 69 12.71 -3.83 20.14
C LEU A 69 12.70 -4.39 18.71
N ARG A 70 13.71 -4.02 17.91
CA ARG A 70 13.87 -4.54 16.54
C ARG A 70 14.76 -5.78 16.56
N VAL A 71 14.16 -6.96 16.43
CA VAL A 71 14.85 -8.25 16.40
C VAL A 71 15.10 -8.67 14.97
N ARG A 72 16.36 -8.94 14.60
CA ARG A 72 16.69 -9.38 13.24
C ARG A 72 16.14 -10.76 12.97
N GLN A 73 15.34 -10.90 11.91
CA GLN A 73 14.81 -12.19 11.49
C GLN A 73 15.92 -13.04 10.86
N ASN A 74 16.00 -14.32 11.23
CA ASN A 74 16.93 -15.27 10.62
C ASN A 74 16.34 -15.92 9.36
N LYS A 75 15.88 -15.08 8.41
CA LYS A 75 15.33 -15.52 7.13
C LYS A 75 16.21 -15.03 5.98
N PRO A 76 16.44 -15.85 4.94
CA PRO A 76 17.13 -15.40 3.75
C PRO A 76 16.32 -14.28 3.10
N ARG A 77 16.98 -13.16 2.76
CA ARG A 77 16.32 -12.03 2.13
C ARG A 77 16.05 -12.36 0.66
N PRO A 78 14.80 -12.32 0.17
CA PRO A 78 14.58 -12.39 -1.26
C PRO A 78 15.19 -11.14 -1.90
N GLU A 79 16.12 -11.32 -2.84
CA GLU A 79 16.69 -10.23 -3.62
C GLU A 79 15.61 -9.68 -4.57
N LYS A 80 14.85 -8.69 -4.10
CA LYS A 80 13.95 -7.91 -4.94
C LYS A 80 14.68 -6.70 -5.51
N SER A 81 14.45 -6.41 -6.80
CA SER A 81 14.91 -5.15 -7.39
C SER A 81 14.23 -3.95 -6.71
N LYS A 82 14.92 -2.80 -6.64
CA LYS A 82 14.40 -1.60 -5.97
C LYS A 82 13.04 -1.17 -6.53
N LEU A 83 12.85 -1.26 -7.85
CA LEU A 83 11.59 -0.91 -8.52
C LEU A 83 10.46 -1.87 -8.11
N LEU A 84 10.72 -3.18 -8.12
CA LEU A 84 9.74 -4.18 -7.71
C LEU A 84 9.37 -4.01 -6.23
N SER A 85 10.36 -3.67 -5.38
CA SER A 85 10.15 -3.38 -3.96
C SER A 85 9.25 -2.16 -3.72
N TYR A 86 9.32 -1.12 -4.55
CA TYR A 86 8.42 0.03 -4.44
C TYR A 86 6.97 -0.30 -4.85
N LEU A 87 6.78 -1.20 -5.81
CA LEU A 87 5.45 -1.57 -6.33
C LEU A 87 4.77 -2.72 -5.58
N THR A 88 5.52 -3.56 -4.87
CA THR A 88 5.00 -4.78 -4.22
C THR A 88 5.30 -4.86 -2.72
N GLY A 89 6.00 -3.86 -2.18
CA GLY A 89 6.56 -3.89 -0.83
C GLY A 89 7.85 -4.74 -0.75
N ALA A 90 8.53 -4.61 0.40
CA ALA A 90 9.68 -5.42 0.74
C ALA A 90 9.55 -5.97 2.16
N ASP A 91 10.00 -7.20 2.35
CA ASP A 91 9.99 -7.83 3.67
C ASP A 91 10.92 -7.07 4.63
N ASP A 92 10.42 -6.73 5.82
CA ASP A 92 11.24 -6.09 6.86
C ASP A 92 12.23 -7.14 7.41
N PRO A 93 13.56 -6.90 7.33
CA PRO A 93 14.54 -7.80 7.94
C PRO A 93 14.46 -7.84 9.47
N PHE A 94 13.72 -6.92 10.09
CA PHE A 94 13.49 -6.87 11.52
C PHE A 94 12.03 -7.16 11.85
N GLN A 95 11.81 -7.88 12.93
CA GLN A 95 10.51 -7.96 13.59
C GLN A 95 10.51 -6.92 14.72
N SER A 96 9.44 -6.14 14.81
CA SER A 96 9.26 -5.16 15.89
C SER A 96 8.45 -5.79 17.00
N VAL A 97 9.05 -5.92 18.18
CA VAL A 97 8.41 -6.48 19.39
C VAL A 97 8.20 -5.33 20.38
N PRO A 98 6.97 -5.03 20.80
CA PRO A 98 6.74 -3.99 21.81
C PRO A 98 7.28 -4.43 23.16
N ILE A 99 7.88 -3.50 23.90
CA ILE A 99 8.50 -3.75 25.21
C ILE A 99 8.15 -2.66 26.21
N ASP A 100 7.98 -3.03 27.47
CA ASP A 100 7.80 -2.09 28.58
C ASP A 100 9.14 -1.69 29.20
N SER A 101 10.04 -2.66 29.36
CA SER A 101 11.34 -2.49 29.99
C SER A 101 12.35 -3.48 29.40
N ILE A 102 13.64 -3.15 29.47
CA ILE A 102 14.71 -4.02 28.98
C ILE A 102 15.78 -4.19 30.05
N TRP A 103 16.19 -5.43 30.30
CA TRP A 103 17.26 -5.77 31.25
C TRP A 103 18.29 -6.67 30.57
N PHE A 104 19.57 -6.43 30.87
CA PHE A 104 20.67 -7.20 30.31
C PHE A 104 21.38 -7.96 31.43
N GLU A 105 21.48 -9.28 31.31
CA GLU A 105 22.19 -10.11 32.27
C GLU A 105 22.91 -11.25 31.54
N GLU A 106 24.23 -11.37 31.78
CA GLU A 106 25.07 -12.45 31.22
C GLU A 106 24.92 -12.67 29.69
N GLY A 107 24.73 -11.60 28.92
CA GLY A 107 24.56 -11.67 27.45
C GLY A 107 23.16 -12.09 26.99
N LYS A 108 22.19 -12.20 27.91
CA LYS A 108 20.76 -12.37 27.60
C LYS A 108 20.03 -11.04 27.74
N VAL A 109 19.02 -10.87 26.89
CA VAL A 109 18.11 -9.72 26.91
C VAL A 109 16.77 -10.19 27.44
N TYR A 110 16.30 -9.57 28.52
CA TYR A 110 14.98 -9.78 29.10
C TYR A 110 14.09 -8.58 28.78
N ILE A 111 12.87 -8.87 28.36
CA ILE A 111 11.85 -7.93 27.90
C ILE A 111 10.51 -8.26 28.57
#